data_AF-A0AA51CBL6-F1
#
_entry.id   AF-A0AA51CBL6-F1
#
_cell.length_a   1.000
_cell.length_b   1.000
_cell.length_c   1.000
_cell.angle_alpha   90.00
_cell.angle_beta   90.00
_cell.angle_gamma   90.00
#
_symmetry.space_group_name_H-M   'P 1'
#
loop_
_entity.id
_entity.type
_entity.pdbx_description
1 polymer ?
#
loop_
_entity_poly.entity_id
_entity_poly.type
_entity_poly.pdbx_seq_one_letter_code
_entity_poly.pdbx_strand_id
1 'polypeptide(L)'
;MNTTFDEITLNLQKKYNKMNELQDITKQMADSLQRNDLYAFELVMKMRTEVMLEIDSIDYAREDLLKSLPESDEEAVRSILHSPVAEKQLENPVFGSIYEIYKKITRCLESTIQYDQAINLKIGGENSFYKR
;
A
#
# COMPACT_ATOMS: atom_id res chain seq x y z
N MET A 1 5.46 8.75 26.70
CA MET A 1 4.45 7.83 26.14
C MET A 1 4.12 8.39 24.77
N ASN A 2 4.21 7.59 23.71
CA ASN A 2 3.70 7.98 22.40
C ASN A 2 2.16 7.99 22.48
N THR A 3 1.51 8.92 21.78
CA THR A 3 0.04 8.92 21.69
C THR A 3 -0.41 7.86 20.69
N THR A 4 -1.65 7.37 20.79
CA THR A 4 -2.22 6.41 19.82
C THR A 4 -2.16 6.94 18.38
N PHE A 5 -2.28 8.26 18.17
CA PHE A 5 -2.10 8.89 16.86
C PHE A 5 -0.67 8.79 16.33
N ASP A 6 0.35 8.89 17.19
CA ASP A 6 1.75 8.67 16.80
C ASP A 6 1.96 7.22 16.38
N GLU A 7 1.34 6.26 17.08
CA GLU A 7 1.41 4.84 16.73
C GLU A 7 0.74 4.54 15.39
N ILE A 8 -0.41 5.17 15.11
CA ILE A 8 -1.08 5.09 13.79
C ILE A 8 -0.18 5.68 12.69
N THR A 9 0.44 6.83 12.96
CA THR A 9 1.36 7.48 12.00
C THR A 9 2.57 6.57 11.72
N LEU A 10 3.16 5.97 12.75
CA LEU A 10 4.25 5.01 12.61
C LEU A 10 3.82 3.74 11.86
N ASN A 11 2.60 3.22 12.11
CA ASN A 11 2.03 2.11 11.37
C ASN A 11 1.90 2.43 9.87
N LEU A 12 1.35 3.60 9.52
CA LEU A 12 1.22 4.04 8.13
C LEU A 12 2.58 4.24 7.47
N GLN A 13 3.57 4.79 8.19
CA GLN A 13 4.92 4.93 7.67
C GLN A 13 5.56 3.56 7.39
N LYS A 14 5.35 2.56 8.27
CA LYS A 14 5.78 1.17 8.03
C LYS A 14 5.10 0.59 6.78
N LYS A 15 3.79 0.77 6.65
CA LYS A 15 3.05 0.34 5.44
C LYS A 15 3.61 0.99 4.19
N TYR A 16 3.85 2.30 4.22
CA TYR A 16 4.43 3.01 3.08
C TYR A 16 5.78 2.44 2.67
N ASN A 17 6.67 2.15 3.62
CA ASN A 17 7.96 1.55 3.31
C ASN A 17 7.80 0.17 2.64
N LYS A 18 6.88 -0.68 3.15
CA LYS A 18 6.59 -1.99 2.56
C LYS A 18 5.91 -1.92 1.20
N MET A 19 5.09 -0.89 0.97
CA MET A 19 4.52 -0.63 -0.36
C MET A 19 5.59 -0.25 -1.38
N ASN A 20 6.61 0.54 -1.01
CA ASN A 20 7.74 0.82 -1.90
C ASN A 20 8.53 -0.45 -2.21
N GLU A 21 8.76 -1.31 -1.22
CA GLU A 21 9.40 -2.62 -1.43
C GLU A 21 8.57 -3.50 -2.38
N LEU A 22 7.24 -3.54 -2.21
CA LEU A 22 6.33 -4.26 -3.10
C LEU A 22 6.44 -3.74 -4.54
N GLN A 23 6.50 -2.42 -4.72
CA GLN A 23 6.66 -1.79 -6.03
C GLN A 23 8.00 -2.18 -6.67
N ASP A 24 9.10 -2.09 -5.92
CA ASP A 24 10.44 -2.44 -6.40
C ASP A 24 10.53 -3.92 -6.81
N ILE A 25 9.95 -4.82 -6.02
CA ILE A 25 9.88 -6.25 -6.34
C ILE A 25 9.02 -6.47 -7.59
N THR A 26 7.87 -5.79 -7.70
CA THR A 26 7.00 -5.90 -8.87
C THR A 26 7.70 -5.42 -10.15
N LYS A 27 8.51 -4.36 -10.05
CA LYS A 27 9.37 -3.91 -11.16
C LYS A 27 10.43 -4.97 -11.52
N GLN A 28 11.08 -5.58 -10.54
CA GLN A 28 12.02 -6.68 -10.79
C GLN A 28 11.36 -7.90 -11.45
N MET A 29 10.08 -8.19 -11.13
CA MET A 29 9.30 -9.21 -11.85
C MET A 29 9.13 -8.82 -13.32
N ALA A 30 8.71 -7.58 -13.60
CA ALA A 30 8.57 -7.09 -14.97
C ALA A 30 9.88 -7.18 -15.76
N ASP A 31 11.00 -6.78 -15.14
CA ASP A 31 12.33 -6.83 -15.75
C ASP A 31 12.79 -8.28 -16.04
N SER A 32 12.53 -9.20 -15.12
CA SER A 32 12.85 -10.63 -15.30
C SER A 32 12.05 -11.23 -16.45
N LEU A 33 10.76 -10.91 -16.52
CA LEU A 33 9.90 -11.29 -17.64
C LEU A 33 10.36 -10.64 -18.95
N GLN A 34 10.85 -9.40 -18.93
CA GLN A 34 11.41 -8.73 -20.11
C GLN A 34 12.62 -9.49 -20.68
N ARG A 35 13.47 -10.03 -19.80
CA ARG A 35 14.64 -10.84 -20.18
C ARG A 35 14.33 -12.30 -20.48
N ASN A 36 13.07 -12.72 -20.42
CA ASN A 36 12.63 -14.12 -20.49
C ASN A 36 13.30 -15.02 -19.44
N ASP A 37 13.68 -14.46 -18.29
CA ASP A 37 14.24 -15.19 -17.16
C ASP A 37 13.10 -15.67 -16.24
N LEU A 38 12.52 -16.80 -16.59
CA LEU A 38 11.36 -17.36 -15.88
C LEU A 38 11.73 -17.88 -14.49
N TYR A 39 12.96 -18.35 -14.29
CA TYR A 39 13.42 -18.81 -12.98
C TYR A 39 13.53 -17.63 -12.00
N ALA A 40 14.14 -16.52 -12.40
CA ALA A 40 14.17 -15.31 -11.58
C ALA A 40 12.75 -14.76 -11.35
N PHE A 41 11.88 -14.79 -12.37
CA PHE A 41 10.50 -14.36 -12.23
C PHE A 41 9.74 -15.13 -11.14
N GLU A 42 9.87 -16.47 -11.10
CA GLU A 42 9.25 -17.30 -10.05
C GLU A 42 9.80 -17.00 -8.65
N LEU A 43 11.12 -16.76 -8.53
CA LEU A 43 11.74 -16.40 -7.25
C LEU A 43 11.21 -15.05 -6.74
N VAL A 44 11.21 -14.03 -7.60
CA VAL A 44 10.76 -12.68 -7.25
C VAL A 44 9.26 -12.68 -6.92
N MET A 45 8.44 -13.53 -7.56
CA MET A 45 7.02 -13.69 -7.21
C MET A 45 6.82 -14.19 -5.77
N LYS A 46 7.66 -15.11 -5.29
CA LYS A 46 7.61 -15.58 -3.89
C LYS A 46 7.95 -14.47 -2.92
N MET A 47 9.01 -13.70 -3.19
CA MET A 47 9.38 -12.53 -2.39
C MET A 47 8.25 -11.49 -2.36
N ARG A 48 7.58 -11.25 -3.49
CA ARG A 48 6.41 -10.37 -3.56
C ARG A 48 5.29 -10.86 -2.64
N THR A 49 5.05 -12.16 -2.61
CA THR A 49 4.02 -12.78 -1.75
C THR A 49 4.33 -12.56 -0.27
N GLU A 50 5.60 -12.72 0.14
CA GLU A 50 6.04 -12.48 1.51
C GLU A 50 5.79 -11.02 1.92
N VAL A 51 6.16 -10.06 1.07
CA VAL A 51 5.93 -8.62 1.34
C VAL A 51 4.44 -8.29 1.44
N MET A 52 3.58 -8.92 0.62
CA MET A 52 2.13 -8.74 0.73
C MET A 52 1.58 -9.22 2.09
N LEU A 53 2.04 -10.38 2.58
CA LEU A 53 1.64 -10.90 3.89
C LEU A 53 2.07 -9.96 5.04
N GLU A 54 3.23 -9.32 4.90
CA GLU A 54 3.67 -8.31 5.87
C GLU A 54 2.81 -7.04 5.83
N ILE A 55 2.40 -6.59 4.64
CA ILE A 55 1.47 -5.47 4.49
C ILE A 55 0.12 -5.80 5.15
N ASP A 56 -0.42 -7.00 4.92
CA ASP A 56 -1.66 -7.45 5.56
C ASP A 56 -1.54 -7.46 7.08
N SER A 57 -0.39 -7.91 7.61
CA SER A 57 -0.12 -7.90 9.05
C SER A 57 -0.08 -6.47 9.63
N ILE A 58 0.47 -5.51 8.89
CA ILE A 58 0.48 -4.10 9.28
C ILE A 58 -0.95 -3.54 9.28
N ASP A 59 -1.77 -3.92 8.30
CA ASP A 59 -3.17 -3.51 8.20
C ASP A 59 -4.00 -4.06 9.36
N TYR A 60 -3.83 -5.33 9.74
CA TYR A 60 -4.49 -5.90 10.92
C TYR A 60 -4.10 -5.18 12.20
N ALA A 61 -2.81 -4.91 12.41
CA ALA A 61 -2.35 -4.15 13.57
C ALA A 61 -2.91 -2.72 13.61
N ARG A 62 -3.16 -2.10 12.44
CA ARG A 62 -3.79 -0.78 12.38
C ARG A 62 -5.23 -0.82 12.87
N GLU A 63 -5.98 -1.87 12.56
CA GLU A 63 -7.37 -1.99 13.03
C GLU A 63 -7.47 -2.02 14.56
N ASP A 64 -6.52 -2.67 15.24
CA ASP A 64 -6.46 -2.66 16.70
C ASP A 64 -6.12 -1.27 17.26
N LEU A 65 -5.20 -0.54 16.62
CA LEU A 65 -4.89 0.85 16.98
C LEU A 65 -6.10 1.77 16.80
N LEU A 66 -6.83 1.64 15.69
CA LEU A 66 -8.03 2.44 15.42
C LEU A 66 -9.12 2.20 16.46
N LYS A 67 -9.40 0.94 16.81
CA LYS A 67 -10.40 0.57 17.83
C LYS A 67 -10.03 0.98 19.25
N SER A 68 -8.77 1.33 19.50
CA SER A 68 -8.32 1.84 20.80
C SER A 68 -8.58 3.33 21.00
N LEU A 69 -8.92 4.06 19.93
CA LEU A 69 -9.29 5.46 19.99
C LEU A 69 -10.73 5.63 20.53
N PRO A 70 -11.06 6.81 21.08
CA PRO A 70 -12.46 7.23 21.23
C PRO A 70 -13.21 7.18 19.89
N GLU A 71 -14.50 6.84 19.92
CA GLU A 71 -15.34 6.67 18.72
C GLU A 71 -15.25 7.85 17.74
N SER A 72 -15.30 9.09 18.23
CA SER A 72 -15.18 10.29 17.38
C SER A 72 -13.84 10.41 16.67
N ASP A 73 -12.76 9.97 17.33
CA ASP A 73 -11.41 10.03 16.78
C ASP A 73 -11.17 8.87 15.81
N GLU A 74 -11.69 7.68 16.12
CA GLU A 74 -11.70 6.54 15.21
C GLU A 74 -12.41 6.90 13.89
N GLU A 75 -13.63 7.42 13.95
CA GLU A 75 -14.39 7.85 12.78
C GLU A 75 -13.63 8.90 11.95
N ALA A 76 -13.05 9.90 12.63
CA ALA A 76 -12.27 10.93 11.96
C ALA A 76 -11.07 10.34 11.23
N VAL A 77 -10.25 9.51 11.87
CA VAL A 77 -9.09 8.88 11.23
C VAL A 77 -9.51 7.96 10.09
N ARG A 78 -10.58 7.16 10.28
CA ARG A 78 -11.11 6.31 9.21
C ARG A 78 -11.53 7.12 7.99
N SER A 79 -12.21 8.25 8.18
CA SER A 79 -12.57 9.13 7.06
C SER A 79 -11.35 9.69 6.32
N ILE A 80 -10.25 9.98 7.02
CA ILE A 80 -9.00 10.48 6.43
C ILE A 80 -8.30 9.39 5.60
N LEU A 81 -8.40 8.14 6.04
CA LEU A 81 -7.87 6.98 5.32
C LEU A 81 -8.75 6.53 4.15
N HIS A 82 -9.75 7.32 3.78
CA HIS A 82 -10.58 7.15 2.59
C HIS A 82 -10.54 8.42 1.75
N SER A 83 -10.93 8.32 0.47
CA SER A 83 -11.07 9.48 -0.40
C SER A 83 -12.54 9.62 -0.80
N PRO A 84 -13.14 10.84 -0.77
CA PRO A 84 -12.52 12.14 -0.47
C PRO A 84 -12.43 12.48 1.03
N VAL A 85 -11.47 13.34 1.40
CA VAL A 85 -11.30 13.90 2.77
C VAL A 85 -11.77 15.35 2.81
N ALA A 86 -12.43 15.76 3.89
CA ALA A 86 -12.88 17.16 4.04
C ALA A 86 -11.71 18.08 4.41
N GLU A 87 -11.56 19.22 3.72
CA GLU A 87 -10.45 20.17 3.93
C GLU A 87 -10.31 20.61 5.40
N LYS A 88 -11.44 20.83 6.09
CA LYS A 88 -11.46 21.21 7.50
C LYS A 88 -10.79 20.18 8.43
N GLN A 89 -10.81 18.89 8.07
CA GLN A 89 -10.14 17.86 8.88
C GLN A 89 -8.61 17.97 8.78
N LEU A 90 -8.09 18.49 7.67
CA LEU A 90 -6.66 18.66 7.43
C LEU A 90 -6.06 19.89 8.13
N GLU A 91 -6.90 20.76 8.71
CA GLU A 91 -6.43 21.86 9.56
C GLU A 91 -5.76 21.34 10.84
N ASN A 92 -6.11 20.13 11.29
CA ASN A 92 -5.42 19.47 12.39
C ASN A 92 -4.07 18.89 11.88
N PRO A 93 -2.91 19.31 12.42
CA PRO A 93 -1.60 18.85 11.95
C PRO A 93 -1.39 17.33 12.01
N VAL A 94 -2.00 16.65 12.99
CA VAL A 94 -1.93 15.19 13.14
C VAL A 94 -2.66 14.51 11.97
N PHE A 95 -3.87 14.98 11.68
CA PHE A 95 -4.70 14.47 10.59
C PHE A 95 -4.10 14.78 9.22
N GLY A 96 -3.53 15.98 9.05
CA GLY A 96 -2.75 16.32 7.87
C GLY A 96 -1.59 15.37 7.64
N SER A 97 -0.83 15.04 8.70
CA SER A 97 0.31 14.11 8.61
C SER A 97 -0.12 12.69 8.22
N ILE A 98 -1.19 12.18 8.84
CA ILE A 98 -1.79 10.88 8.50
C ILE A 98 -2.21 10.86 7.03
N TYR A 99 -2.91 11.90 6.57
CA TYR A 99 -3.38 12.00 5.19
C TYR A 99 -2.24 12.05 4.17
N GLU A 100 -1.16 12.78 4.46
CA GLU A 100 0.00 12.85 3.56
C GLU A 100 0.66 11.48 3.36
N ILE A 101 0.80 10.68 4.42
CA ILE A 101 1.34 9.31 4.30
C ILE A 101 0.36 8.43 3.53
N TYR A 102 -0.93 8.52 3.81
CA TYR A 102 -1.96 7.79 3.08
C TYR A 102 -1.93 8.09 1.58
N LYS A 103 -1.85 9.36 1.17
CA LYS A 103 -1.70 9.73 -0.25
C LYS A 103 -0.47 9.13 -0.91
N LYS A 104 0.66 9.07 -0.19
CA LYS A 104 1.89 8.44 -0.70
C LYS A 104 1.70 6.93 -0.90
N ILE A 105 1.03 6.25 0.03
CA ILE A 105 0.65 4.85 -0.10
C ILE A 105 -0.22 4.63 -1.34
N THR A 106 -1.28 5.44 -1.52
CA THR A 106 -2.20 5.31 -2.66
C THR A 106 -1.49 5.52 -3.99
N ARG A 107 -0.63 6.54 -4.11
CA ARG A 107 0.17 6.78 -5.33
C ARG A 107 1.13 5.62 -5.63
N CYS A 108 1.77 5.06 -4.59
CA CYS A 108 2.65 3.91 -4.73
C CYS A 108 1.86 2.66 -5.19
N LEU A 109 0.67 2.44 -4.65
CA LEU A 109 -0.24 1.38 -5.10
C LEU A 109 -0.65 1.56 -6.57
N GLU A 110 -1.09 2.77 -6.95
CA GLU A 110 -1.47 3.09 -8.33
C GLU A 110 -0.33 2.79 -9.32
N SER A 111 0.90 3.18 -8.97
CA SER A 111 2.07 2.88 -9.81
C SER A 111 2.42 1.38 -9.81
N THR A 112 2.27 0.68 -8.68
CA THR A 112 2.47 -0.78 -8.61
C THR A 112 1.49 -1.50 -9.54
N ILE A 113 0.22 -1.08 -9.56
CA ILE A 113 -0.83 -1.61 -10.44
C ILE A 113 -0.44 -1.45 -11.92
N GLN A 114 0.22 -0.35 -12.31
CA GLN A 114 0.69 -0.17 -13.70
C GLN A 114 1.71 -1.24 -14.11
N TYR A 115 2.63 -1.63 -13.21
CA TYR A 115 3.56 -2.72 -13.47
C TYR A 115 2.85 -4.07 -13.53
N ASP A 116 1.90 -4.33 -12.63
CA ASP A 116 1.09 -5.55 -12.65
C ASP A 116 0.29 -5.68 -13.96
N GLN A 117 -0.27 -4.57 -14.47
CA GLN A 117 -0.95 -4.54 -15.77
C GLN A 117 -0.02 -4.94 -16.92
N ALA A 118 1.19 -4.38 -16.97
CA ALA A 118 2.17 -4.70 -18.00
C ALA A 118 2.59 -6.18 -17.96
N ILE A 119 2.83 -6.73 -16.76
CA ILE A 119 3.13 -8.15 -16.56
C ILE A 119 1.96 -9.01 -17.04
N ASN A 120 0.73 -8.70 -16.62
CA ASN A 120 -0.46 -9.48 -16.94
C ASN A 120 -0.76 -9.48 -18.45
N LEU A 121 -0.62 -8.33 -19.13
CA LEU A 121 -0.75 -8.25 -20.59
C LEU A 121 0.31 -9.10 -21.30
N LYS A 122 1.57 -9.07 -20.84
CA LYS A 122 2.64 -9.84 -21.46
C LYS A 122 2.49 -11.35 -21.28
N ILE A 123 2.07 -11.81 -20.10
CA ILE A 123 1.88 -13.24 -19.80
C ILE A 123 0.56 -13.74 -20.39
N GLY A 124 -0.53 -13.00 -20.18
CA GLY A 124 -1.88 -13.43 -20.54
C GLY A 124 -2.23 -13.24 -22.02
N GLY A 125 -1.57 -12.31 -22.71
CA GLY A 125 -1.86 -11.98 -24.10
C GLY A 125 -3.37 -11.74 -24.30
N GLU A 126 -3.98 -12.55 -25.17
CA GLU A 126 -5.42 -12.49 -25.48
C GLU A 126 -6.34 -12.83 -24.30
N ASN A 127 -5.82 -13.50 -23.26
CA ASN A 127 -6.52 -13.88 -22.03
C ASN A 127 -6.16 -12.98 -20.83
N SER A 128 -5.48 -11.85 -21.06
CA SER A 128 -5.12 -10.91 -20.00
C SER A 128 -6.36 -10.33 -19.33
N PHE A 129 -6.33 -10.22 -18.00
CA PHE A 129 -7.37 -9.59 -17.20
C PHE A 129 -7.60 -8.12 -17.60
N TYR A 130 -6.54 -7.45 -18.09
CA TYR A 130 -6.58 -6.04 -18.46
C TYR A 130 -6.78 -5.81 -19.96
N LYS A 131 -7.10 -6.85 -20.73
CA LYS A 131 -7.42 -6.69 -22.15
C LYS A 131 -8.76 -5.97 -22.29
N ARG A 132 -8.77 -4.93 -23.11
CA ARG A 132 -9.98 -4.18 -23.49
C ARG A 132 -10.61 -4.78 -24.74
#